data_AF-A0A7X9GZ40-F1
#
_entry.id   AF-A0A7X9GZ40-F1
#
_cell.length_a   1.000
_cell.length_b   1.000
_cell.length_c   1.000
_cell.angle_alpha   90.00
_cell.angle_beta   90.00
_cell.angle_gamma   90.00
#
_symmetry.space_group_name_H-M   'P 1'
#
loop_
_entity.id
_entity.type
_entity.pdbx_description
1 polymer ?
#
loop_
_entity_poly.entity_id
_entity_poly.type
_entity_poly.pdbx_seq_one_letter_code
_entity_poly.pdbx_strand_id
1 'polypeptide(L)'
;LLEQRIAYGIVLCRIYTQKNGAHLVKILNKLNFGATLTHGEGSTDTVDIIETVIDRKEMKKMERTLNEFDKNIFYVVEDVRTRQNGIFPKRKSILAQWRLGK
;
A
#
# COMPACT_ATOMS: atom_id res chain seq x y z
N LEU A 1 -17.52 19.34 6.29
CA LEU A 1 -16.38 19.71 5.41
C LEU A 1 -15.02 19.12 5.89
N LEU A 2 -15.01 18.01 6.63
CA LEU A 2 -13.76 17.35 7.08
C LEU A 2 -13.36 16.15 6.20
N GLU A 3 -14.31 15.57 5.47
CA GLU A 3 -14.10 14.33 4.70
C GLU A 3 -13.25 14.50 3.43
N GLN A 4 -13.09 15.72 2.90
CA GLN A 4 -12.40 15.94 1.61
C GLN A 4 -10.88 16.12 1.72
N ARG A 5 -10.32 16.34 2.92
CA ARG A 5 -8.86 16.50 3.11
C ARG A 5 -8.12 15.16 3.28
N ILE A 6 -8.84 14.07 3.53
CA ILE A 6 -8.27 12.71 3.66
C ILE A 6 -7.81 12.16 2.30
N ALA A 7 -8.34 12.67 1.18
CA ALA A 7 -8.10 12.11 -0.15
C ALA A 7 -6.77 12.51 -0.81
N TYR A 8 -6.03 13.48 -0.25
CA TYR A 8 -4.82 14.02 -0.86
C TYR A 8 -3.56 13.62 -0.10
N GLY A 9 -2.56 13.10 -0.81
CA GLY A 9 -1.25 12.74 -0.27
C GLY A 9 -0.93 11.25 -0.35
N ILE A 10 0.24 10.91 0.16
CA ILE A 10 0.78 9.56 0.26
C ILE A 10 0.95 9.18 1.73
N VAL A 11 0.90 7.88 2.02
CA VAL A 11 1.10 7.30 3.35
C VAL A 11 2.06 6.14 3.26
N LEU A 12 2.86 5.96 4.31
CA LEU A 12 3.58 4.73 4.59
C LEU A 12 2.64 3.83 5.39
N CYS A 13 2.51 2.59 4.96
CA CYS A 13 1.77 1.58 5.67
C CYS A 13 2.73 0.46 6.05
N ARG A 14 2.81 0.18 7.34
CA ARG A 14 3.59 -0.92 7.91
C ARG A 14 2.63 -1.97 8.42
N ILE A 15 2.67 -3.14 7.78
CA ILE A 15 1.74 -4.25 7.97
C ILE A 15 2.47 -5.36 8.70
N TYR A 16 1.82 -5.99 9.66
CA TYR A 16 2.38 -7.05 10.48
C TYR A 16 1.54 -8.31 10.31
N THR A 17 2.18 -9.42 9.96
CA THR A 17 1.50 -10.71 9.79
C THR A 17 2.37 -11.87 10.29
N GLN A 18 1.73 -12.87 10.87
CA GLN A 18 2.37 -14.16 11.18
C GLN A 18 2.23 -15.16 10.02
N LYS A 19 1.54 -14.79 8.93
CA LYS A 19 1.49 -15.57 7.70
C LYS A 19 2.69 -15.25 6.81
N ASN A 20 2.78 -15.95 5.69
CA ASN A 20 3.82 -15.74 4.69
C ASN A 20 3.73 -14.34 4.06
N GLY A 21 4.56 -13.40 4.52
CA GLY A 21 4.64 -12.03 4.05
C GLY A 21 5.13 -11.91 2.62
N ALA A 22 5.95 -12.84 2.14
CA ALA A 22 6.37 -12.87 0.74
C ALA A 22 5.19 -13.12 -0.22
N HIS A 23 4.17 -13.88 0.21
CA HIS A 23 2.92 -14.02 -0.54
C HIS A 23 2.15 -12.70 -0.59
N LEU A 24 2.04 -11.99 0.55
CA LEU A 24 1.39 -10.69 0.61
C LEU A 24 2.10 -9.66 -0.29
N VAL A 25 3.43 -9.62 -0.30
CA VAL A 25 4.22 -8.76 -1.21
C VAL A 25 3.87 -9.02 -2.67
N LYS A 26 3.72 -10.28 -3.10
CA LYS A 26 3.32 -10.60 -4.47
C LYS A 26 1.92 -10.08 -4.80
N ILE A 27 0.98 -10.17 -3.85
CA ILE A 27 -0.38 -9.64 -4.00
C ILE A 27 -0.34 -8.11 -4.14
N LEU A 28 0.37 -7.41 -3.24
CA LEU A 28 0.50 -5.96 -3.27
C LEU A 28 1.18 -5.46 -4.56
N ASN A 29 2.23 -6.14 -5.01
CA ASN A 29 2.91 -5.82 -6.27
C ASN A 29 1.98 -5.96 -7.49
N LYS A 30 1.09 -6.97 -7.53
CA LYS A 30 0.07 -7.10 -8.59
C LYS A 30 -0.93 -5.94 -8.60
N LEU A 31 -1.14 -5.28 -7.45
CA LEU A 31 -1.95 -4.08 -7.34
C LEU A 31 -1.17 -2.78 -7.67
N ASN A 32 0.10 -2.89 -8.05
CA ASN A 32 1.06 -1.80 -8.21
C ASN A 32 1.43 -1.08 -6.91
N PHE A 33 1.27 -1.74 -5.76
CA PHE A 33 1.77 -1.26 -4.48
C PHE A 33 3.14 -1.89 -4.26
N GLY A 34 4.20 -1.13 -4.55
CA GLY A 34 5.56 -1.56 -4.23
C GLY A 34 5.68 -1.83 -2.73
N ALA A 35 6.16 -3.01 -2.37
CA ALA A 35 6.26 -3.45 -1.00
C ALA A 35 7.65 -4.02 -0.69
N THR A 36 8.14 -3.74 0.51
CA THR A 36 9.38 -4.28 1.08
C THR A 36 9.02 -5.22 2.22
N LEU A 37 9.73 -6.34 2.34
CA LEU A 37 9.54 -7.31 3.42
C LEU A 37 10.77 -7.31 4.34
N THR A 38 10.50 -7.26 5.64
CA THR A 38 11.48 -7.43 6.72
C THR A 38 10.98 -8.54 7.64
N HIS A 39 11.86 -9.48 8.00
CA HIS A 39 11.57 -10.51 9.00
C HIS A 39 11.92 -9.97 10.40
N GLY A 40 11.07 -10.23 11.39
CA GLY A 40 11.30 -9.83 12.76
C GLY A 40 10.73 -10.82 13.78
N GLU A 41 10.92 -10.50 15.05
CA GLU A 41 10.34 -11.22 16.18
C GLU A 41 9.41 -10.29 16.96
N GLY A 42 8.21 -10.77 17.23
CA GLY A 42 7.24 -10.11 18.11
C GLY A 42 7.37 -10.62 19.55
N SER A 43 6.42 -10.21 20.39
CA SER A 43 6.37 -10.63 21.80
C SER A 43 6.15 -12.13 22.01
N THR A 44 5.57 -12.82 21.02
CA THR A 44 5.22 -14.24 21.11
C THR A 44 5.81 -15.09 20.00
N ASP A 45 5.94 -14.55 18.78
CA ASP A 45 6.32 -15.32 17.60
C ASP A 45 7.06 -14.45 16.58
N THR A 46 7.69 -15.12 15.60
CA THR A 46 8.21 -14.47 14.40
C THR A 46 7.10 -13.75 13.63
N VAL A 47 7.42 -12.58 13.11
CA VAL A 47 6.50 -11.73 12.35
C VAL A 47 7.15 -11.27 11.05
N ASP A 48 6.37 -11.28 9.98
CA ASP A 48 6.72 -10.62 8.74
C ASP A 48 6.17 -9.20 8.76
N ILE A 49 7.06 -8.24 8.51
CA ILE A 49 6.76 -6.80 8.46
C ILE A 49 6.82 -6.37 7.00
N ILE A 50 5.70 -5.92 6.46
CA ILE A 50 5.58 -5.46 5.08
C ILE A 50 5.37 -3.95 5.07
N GLU A 51 6.25 -3.23 4.37
CA GLU A 51 6.17 -1.78 4.23
C GLU A 51 5.79 -1.42 2.80
N THR A 52 4.75 -0.60 2.64
CA THR A 52 4.32 -0.08 1.34
C THR A 52 3.96 1.39 1.44
N VAL A 53 4.28 2.16 0.40
CA VAL A 53 3.89 3.57 0.29
C VAL A 53 2.86 3.70 -0.81
N ILE A 54 1.67 4.19 -0.45
CA ILE A 54 0.53 4.29 -1.37
C ILE A 54 -0.11 5.68 -1.31
N ASP A 55 -0.85 6.04 -2.37
CA ASP A 55 -1.75 7.20 -2.31
C ASP A 55 -2.85 6.94 -1.27
N ARG A 56 -3.24 7.94 -0.47
CA ARG A 56 -4.31 7.79 0.55
C ARG A 56 -5.62 7.26 -0.02
N LYS A 57 -5.96 7.63 -1.26
CA LYS A 57 -7.17 7.15 -1.94
C LYS A 57 -7.19 5.63 -2.14
N GLU A 58 -6.02 4.98 -2.15
CA GLU A 58 -5.88 3.54 -2.33
C GLU A 58 -6.03 2.77 -1.00
N MET A 59 -6.12 3.44 0.15
CA MET A 59 -6.25 2.81 1.47
C MET A 59 -7.43 1.85 1.54
N LYS A 60 -8.61 2.25 1.05
CA LYS A 60 -9.79 1.35 1.02
C LYS A 60 -9.56 0.06 0.24
N LYS A 61 -8.76 0.12 -0.83
CA LYS A 61 -8.42 -1.06 -1.63
C LYS A 61 -7.42 -1.94 -0.87
N MET A 62 -6.41 -1.33 -0.26
CA MET A 62 -5.42 -2.02 0.54
C MET A 62 -6.05 -2.71 1.77
N GLU A 63 -6.92 -2.03 2.52
CA GLU A 63 -7.67 -2.59 3.65
C GLU A 63 -8.45 -3.85 3.29
N ARG A 64 -9.16 -3.82 2.16
CA ARG A 64 -9.90 -4.99 1.66
C ARG A 64 -8.96 -6.15 1.35
N THR A 65 -7.86 -5.87 0.64
CA THR A 65 -6.85 -6.88 0.31
C THR A 65 -6.22 -7.49 1.57
N LEU A 66 -5.92 -6.69 2.60
CA LEU A 66 -5.38 -7.21 3.86
C LEU A 66 -6.39 -8.10 4.58
N ASN A 67 -7.64 -7.66 4.68
CA ASN A 67 -8.70 -8.44 5.34
C ASN A 67 -9.01 -9.77 4.61
N GLU A 68 -8.91 -9.79 3.28
CA GLU A 68 -9.04 -11.01 2.48
C GLU A 68 -7.85 -11.96 2.67
N PHE A 69 -6.64 -11.43 2.83
CA PHE A 69 -5.43 -12.23 3.06
C PHE A 69 -5.41 -12.82 4.49
N ASP A 70 -5.68 -11.99 5.49
CA ASP A 70 -5.67 -12.40 6.88
C ASP A 70 -6.41 -11.42 7.79
N LYS A 71 -7.45 -11.92 8.48
CA LYS A 71 -8.23 -11.12 9.43
C LYS A 71 -7.45 -10.74 10.69
N ASN A 72 -6.34 -11.43 10.97
CA ASN A 72 -5.50 -11.17 12.14
C ASN A 72 -4.38 -10.16 11.87
N ILE A 73 -4.26 -9.65 10.63
CA ILE A 73 -3.31 -8.58 10.32
C ILE A 73 -3.68 -7.30 11.08
N PHE A 74 -2.65 -6.63 11.59
CA PHE A 74 -2.74 -5.22 11.95
C PHE A 74 -1.71 -4.41 11.17
N TYR A 75 -1.96 -3.12 11.04
CA TYR A 75 -1.07 -2.21 10.33
C TYR A 75 -1.07 -0.82 10.97
N VAL A 76 0.03 -0.10 10.78
CA VAL A 76 0.21 1.30 11.16
C VAL A 76 0.26 2.13 9.89
N VAL A 77 -0.35 3.32 9.93
CA VAL A 77 -0.34 4.29 8.83
C VAL A 77 0.37 5.55 9.29
N GLU A 78 1.42 5.92 8.58
CA GLU A 78 2.24 7.11 8.84
C GLU A 78 2.15 8.08 7.67
N ASP A 79 1.99 9.37 7.98
CA ASP A 79 1.93 10.43 6.99
C ASP A 79 3.32 10.76 6.44
N VAL A 80 3.49 10.69 5.11
CA VAL A 80 4.77 11.02 4.44
C VAL A 80 4.64 12.29 3.60
N ARG A 81 5.63 13.19 3.74
CA ARG A 81 5.61 14.52 3.09
C ARG A 81 5.98 14.47 1.61
N THR A 82 6.98 13.68 1.26
CA THR A 82 7.48 13.55 -0.12
C THR A 82 8.02 12.15 -0.36
N ARG A 83 8.02 11.71 -1.61
CA ARG A 83 8.73 10.52 -2.06
C ARG A 83 9.40 10.84 -3.40
N GLN A 84 10.66 10.42 -3.56
CA GLN A 84 11.43 10.67 -4.78
C GLN A 84 11.32 9.56 -5.84
N ASN A 85 11.40 8.27 -5.47
CA ASN A 85 11.55 7.14 -6.42
C ASN A 85 10.75 5.87 -6.02
N GLY A 86 10.43 4.97 -6.97
CA GLY A 86 9.97 3.58 -6.75
C GLY A 86 8.76 3.12 -7.59
N ILE A 87 8.19 1.92 -7.32
CA ILE A 87 7.08 1.31 -8.08
C ILE A 87 5.71 1.86 -7.62
N PHE A 88 4.86 2.29 -8.57
CA PHE A 88 3.55 2.87 -8.28
C PHE A 88 2.52 2.62 -9.39
N PRO A 89 1.21 2.73 -9.08
CA PRO A 89 0.16 2.72 -10.10
C PRO A 89 0.35 3.91 -11.03
N LYS A 90 0.49 3.66 -12.35
CA LYS A 90 0.59 4.72 -13.34
C LYS A 90 -0.64 5.61 -13.25
N ARG A 91 -0.48 6.90 -12.92
CA ARG A 91 -1.56 7.88 -13.08
C ARG A 91 -2.00 7.83 -14.54
N LYS A 92 -3.29 7.58 -14.80
CA LYS A 92 -3.86 7.76 -16.13
C LYS A 92 -3.68 9.23 -16.48
N SER A 93 -2.78 9.52 -17.42
CA SER A 93 -2.61 10.87 -17.96
C SER A 93 -3.93 11.24 -18.65
N ILE A 94 -4.58 12.30 -18.17
CA ILE A 94 -5.77 12.87 -18.81
C ILE A 94 -5.43 13.27 -20.26
N LEU A 95 -4.19 13.72 -20.50
CA LEU A 95 -3.67 14.08 -21.82
C LEU A 95 -3.48 12.88 -22.77
N ALA A 96 -3.46 11.64 -22.27
CA ALA A 96 -3.38 10.47 -23.14
C ALA A 96 -4.71 10.15 -23.84
N GLN A 97 -5.85 10.64 -23.33
CA GLN A 97 -7.16 10.49 -23.99
C GLN A 97 -7.39 11.50 -25.12
N TRP A 98 -6.72 12.66 -25.08
CA TRP A 98 -6.85 13.71 -26.11
C TRP A 98 -5.92 13.52 -27.31
N ARG A 99 -5.24 12.37 -27.40
CA ARG A 99 -4.33 12.01 -28.50
C ARG A 99 -4.87 10.94 -29.46
N LEU A 100 -6.18 10.84 -29.57
CA LEU A 100 -6.89 10.31 -30.75
C LEU A 100 -7.38 11.56 -31.49
N GLY A 101 -6.87 12.03 -32.62
CA GLY A 101 -6.11 11.40 -33.70
C GLY A 101 -6.83 11.73 -35.02
N LYS A 102 -6.26 12.66 -35.80
CA LYS A 102 -6.58 13.09 -37.18
C LYS A 102 -7.88 13.84 -37.44
#